data_AF-W0ELF3-F1
#
_entry.id   AF-W0ELF3-F1
#
_cell.length_a   1.000
_cell.length_b   1.000
_cell.length_c   1.000
_cell.angle_alpha   90.00
_cell.angle_beta   90.00
_cell.angle_gamma   90.00
#
_symmetry.space_group_name_H-M   'P 1'
#
loop_
_entity.id
_entity.type
_entity.pdbx_description
1 polymer ?
#
loop_
_entity_poly.entity_id
_entity_poly.type
_entity_poly.pdbx_seq_one_letter_code
_entity_poly.pdbx_strand_id
1 'polypeptide(L)'
;MKKIVIYLLCIVAGMTATYGQESLTKANEAYAQEDYIKAIELYEQTAREHGVSSDLYYNLGNAYYKHNEFAKAILNYERALLLNPGNEDARFNLDMANTHIVDKIDPVGRFFLSVWIDTMRSYLSSNTWAVIGIIAFFLFIGGCYLYLFTRSVPLKKIGFFGGIVVLLIAIMANCFAWGLNEKKEIRNEAIVFDATVSVKSSPAESGTDLFVLHEGTKVVVLSKVGEWSEVKISDGNRGWLPSAAIEII
;
A
#
# COMPACT_ATOMS: atom_id res chain seq x y z
N MET A 1 -42.20 -8.33 7.07
CA MET A 1 -41.43 -7.97 5.85
C MET A 1 -39.98 -7.56 6.15
N LYS A 2 -39.69 -6.62 7.06
CA LYS A 2 -38.29 -6.23 7.41
C LYS A 2 -37.38 -7.39 7.88
N LYS A 3 -37.91 -8.34 8.66
CA LYS A 3 -37.15 -9.52 9.14
C LYS A 3 -36.81 -10.52 8.02
N ILE A 4 -37.70 -10.70 7.04
CA ILE A 4 -37.50 -11.61 5.90
C ILE A 4 -36.42 -11.07 4.96
N VAL A 5 -36.39 -9.75 4.75
CA VAL A 5 -35.35 -9.07 3.98
C VAL A 5 -33.97 -9.23 4.64
N ILE A 6 -33.88 -9.15 5.97
CA ILE A 6 -32.62 -9.37 6.71
C ILE A 6 -32.12 -10.82 6.57
N TYR A 7 -33.00 -11.82 6.70
CA TYR A 7 -32.60 -13.22 6.50
C TYR A 7 -32.17 -13.53 5.05
N LEU A 8 -32.84 -12.96 4.05
CA LEU A 8 -32.44 -13.06 2.64
C LEU A 8 -31.08 -12.40 2.39
N LEU A 9 -30.81 -11.23 2.99
CA LEU A 9 -29.51 -10.56 2.92
C LEU A 9 -28.40 -11.39 3.54
N CYS A 10 -28.64 -12.05 4.68
CA CYS A 10 -27.66 -12.94 5.31
C CYS A 10 -27.38 -14.20 4.49
N ILE A 11 -28.38 -14.77 3.82
CA ILE A 11 -28.23 -15.96 2.98
C ILE A 11 -27.45 -15.65 1.70
N VAL A 12 -27.72 -14.49 1.06
CA VAL A 12 -26.98 -14.04 -0.12
C VAL A 12 -25.54 -13.69 0.22
N ALA A 13 -25.28 -13.04 1.37
CA ALA A 13 -23.93 -12.74 1.85
C ALA A 13 -23.13 -13.99 2.25
N GLY A 14 -23.81 -15.04 2.73
CA GLY A 14 -23.17 -16.33 3.03
C GLY A 14 -22.73 -17.08 1.79
N MET A 15 -23.52 -17.03 0.70
CA MET A 15 -23.19 -17.73 -0.55
C MET A 15 -22.01 -17.09 -1.30
N THR A 16 -21.90 -15.76 -1.34
CA THR A 16 -20.77 -15.09 -2.01
C THR A 16 -19.44 -15.33 -1.31
N ALA A 17 -19.44 -15.44 0.03
CA ALA A 17 -18.25 -15.75 0.81
C ALA A 17 -17.71 -17.17 0.55
N THR A 18 -18.59 -18.15 0.29
CA THR A 18 -18.18 -19.53 0.01
C THR A 18 -17.55 -19.73 -1.38
N TYR A 19 -18.05 -19.04 -2.41
CA TYR A 19 -17.51 -19.20 -3.78
C TYR A 19 -16.10 -18.60 -3.92
N GLY A 20 -15.84 -17.44 -3.30
CA GLY A 20 -14.50 -16.84 -3.32
C GLY A 20 -13.45 -17.71 -2.62
N GLN A 21 -13.85 -18.40 -1.55
CA GLN A 21 -12.95 -19.30 -0.81
C GLN A 21 -12.60 -20.56 -1.62
N GLU A 22 -13.54 -21.11 -2.38
CA GLU A 22 -13.29 -22.28 -3.23
C GLU A 22 -12.30 -21.93 -4.36
N SER A 23 -12.47 -20.79 -5.01
CA SER A 23 -11.59 -20.34 -6.09
C SER A 23 -10.15 -20.09 -5.59
N LEU A 24 -10.01 -19.42 -4.43
CA LEU A 24 -8.72 -19.25 -3.76
C LEU A 24 -8.05 -20.58 -3.41
N THR A 25 -8.84 -21.57 -2.97
CA THR A 25 -8.31 -22.89 -2.62
C THR A 25 -7.70 -23.58 -3.84
N LYS A 26 -8.41 -23.56 -4.99
CA LYS A 26 -7.89 -24.12 -6.24
C LYS A 26 -6.61 -23.42 -6.71
N ALA A 27 -6.55 -22.10 -6.56
CA ALA A 27 -5.36 -21.32 -6.90
C ALA A 27 -4.17 -21.67 -5.99
N ASN A 28 -4.40 -21.77 -4.68
CA ASN A 28 -3.40 -22.19 -3.71
C ASN A 28 -2.90 -23.63 -3.98
N GLU A 29 -3.80 -24.54 -4.37
CA GLU A 29 -3.46 -25.91 -4.75
C GLU A 29 -2.57 -25.95 -6.01
N ALA A 30 -2.93 -25.20 -7.05
CA ALA A 30 -2.10 -25.07 -8.25
C ALA A 30 -0.71 -24.51 -7.91
N TYR A 31 -0.65 -23.49 -7.04
CA TYR A 31 0.60 -22.93 -6.55
C TYR A 31 1.44 -23.97 -5.78
N ALA A 32 0.81 -24.76 -4.91
CA ALA A 32 1.49 -25.82 -4.15
C ALA A 32 1.98 -26.98 -5.04
N GLN A 33 1.36 -27.18 -6.20
CA GLN A 33 1.80 -28.12 -7.25
C GLN A 33 2.87 -27.52 -8.18
N GLU A 34 3.36 -26.30 -7.90
CA GLU A 34 4.30 -25.55 -8.73
C GLU A 34 3.77 -25.19 -10.14
N ASP A 35 2.46 -25.36 -10.37
CA ASP A 35 1.78 -24.89 -11.58
C ASP A 35 1.45 -23.40 -11.44
N TYR A 36 2.50 -22.58 -11.52
CA TYR A 36 2.41 -21.15 -11.27
C TYR A 36 1.56 -20.42 -12.31
N ILE A 37 1.56 -20.86 -13.57
CA ILE A 37 0.74 -20.26 -14.64
C ILE A 37 -0.73 -20.44 -14.31
N LYS A 38 -1.15 -21.67 -13.98
CA LYS A 38 -2.54 -21.93 -13.58
C LYS A 38 -2.91 -21.22 -12.28
N ALA A 39 -1.99 -21.13 -11.32
CA ALA A 39 -2.21 -20.38 -10.09
C ALA A 39 -2.47 -18.89 -10.39
N ILE A 40 -1.67 -18.27 -11.26
CA ILE A 40 -1.85 -16.88 -11.71
C ILE A 40 -3.23 -16.71 -12.33
N GLU A 41 -3.61 -17.56 -13.30
CA GLU A 41 -4.92 -17.48 -13.96
C GLU A 41 -6.08 -17.53 -12.96
N LEU A 42 -6.02 -18.46 -12.00
CA LEU A 42 -7.05 -18.64 -10.97
C LEU A 42 -7.09 -17.48 -9.97
N TYR A 43 -5.94 -16.96 -9.55
CA TYR A 43 -5.88 -15.79 -8.68
C TYR A 43 -6.43 -14.54 -9.39
N GLU A 44 -6.07 -14.30 -10.64
CA GLU A 44 -6.60 -13.18 -11.40
C GLU A 44 -8.10 -13.31 -11.66
N GLN A 45 -8.59 -14.52 -11.94
CA GLN A 45 -10.01 -14.79 -12.04
C GLN A 45 -10.71 -14.48 -10.72
N THR A 46 -10.15 -14.92 -9.59
CA THR A 46 -10.67 -14.62 -8.26
C THR A 46 -10.72 -13.12 -8.01
N ALA A 47 -9.67 -12.38 -8.40
CA ALA A 47 -9.62 -10.93 -8.28
C ALA A 47 -10.74 -10.23 -9.06
N ARG A 48 -11.05 -10.73 -10.28
CA ARG A 48 -12.13 -10.21 -11.12
C ARG A 48 -13.52 -10.54 -10.59
N GLU A 49 -13.73 -11.75 -10.07
CA GLU A 49 -15.06 -12.26 -9.68
C GLU A 49 -15.45 -11.89 -8.24
N HIS A 50 -14.48 -11.89 -7.33
CA HIS A 50 -14.71 -11.75 -5.89
C HIS A 50 -14.07 -10.51 -5.29
N GLY A 51 -13.39 -9.72 -6.14
CA GLY A 51 -12.65 -8.54 -5.71
C GLY A 51 -11.28 -8.89 -5.16
N VAL A 52 -10.59 -7.87 -4.68
CA VAL A 52 -9.19 -7.95 -4.28
C VAL A 52 -9.01 -7.88 -2.78
N SER A 53 -8.01 -8.58 -2.26
CA SER A 53 -7.58 -8.54 -0.88
C SER A 53 -6.06 -8.47 -0.80
N SER A 54 -5.53 -8.09 0.36
CA SER A 54 -4.07 -8.08 0.56
C SER A 54 -3.47 -9.47 0.34
N ASP A 55 -4.11 -10.51 0.87
CA ASP A 55 -3.64 -11.89 0.76
C ASP A 55 -3.70 -12.40 -0.69
N LEU A 56 -4.74 -12.03 -1.43
CA LEU A 56 -4.85 -12.38 -2.85
C LEU A 56 -3.74 -11.72 -3.67
N TYR A 57 -3.49 -10.42 -3.47
CA TYR A 57 -2.39 -9.74 -4.14
C TYR A 57 -1.03 -10.30 -3.73
N TYR A 58 -0.84 -10.62 -2.46
CA TYR A 58 0.39 -11.27 -1.98
C TYR A 58 0.62 -12.62 -2.66
N ASN A 59 -0.42 -13.46 -2.74
CA ASN A 59 -0.34 -14.78 -3.37
C ASN A 59 -0.14 -14.68 -4.90
N LEU A 60 -0.80 -13.73 -5.56
CA LEU A 60 -0.60 -13.45 -6.97
C LEU A 60 0.83 -12.96 -7.23
N GLY A 61 1.36 -12.09 -6.37
CA GLY A 61 2.75 -11.65 -6.40
C GLY A 61 3.74 -12.81 -6.23
N ASN A 62 3.46 -13.73 -5.31
CA ASN A 62 4.25 -14.96 -5.12
C ASN A 62 4.24 -15.86 -6.35
N ALA A 63 3.09 -16.01 -7.01
CA ALA A 63 2.97 -16.81 -8.23
C ALA A 63 3.76 -16.19 -9.38
N TYR A 64 3.63 -14.87 -9.57
CA TYR A 64 4.43 -14.13 -10.55
C TYR A 64 5.93 -14.18 -10.27
N TYR A 65 6.35 -14.03 -9.01
CA TYR A 65 7.75 -14.13 -8.62
C TYR A 65 8.33 -15.51 -8.95
N LYS A 66 7.58 -16.58 -8.64
CA LYS A 66 7.98 -17.96 -8.96
C LYS A 66 8.00 -18.25 -10.46
N HIS A 67 7.22 -17.52 -11.24
CA HIS A 67 7.25 -17.56 -12.69
C HIS A 67 8.28 -16.61 -13.33
N ASN A 68 9.12 -15.94 -12.52
CA ASN A 68 10.12 -14.96 -12.95
C ASN A 68 9.55 -13.69 -13.62
N GLU A 69 8.27 -13.39 -13.41
CA GLU A 69 7.65 -12.13 -13.86
C GLU A 69 7.76 -11.07 -12.75
N PHE A 70 8.97 -10.58 -12.51
CA PHE A 70 9.29 -9.74 -11.34
C PHE A 70 8.55 -8.41 -11.31
N ALA A 71 8.32 -7.75 -12.45
CA ALA A 71 7.57 -6.49 -12.50
C ALA A 71 6.12 -6.66 -12.01
N LYS A 72 5.45 -7.75 -12.43
CA LYS A 72 4.11 -8.10 -11.94
C LYS A 72 4.13 -8.51 -10.48
N ALA A 73 5.16 -9.23 -10.03
CA ALA A 73 5.32 -9.59 -8.64
C ALA A 73 5.40 -8.33 -7.75
N ILE A 74 6.27 -7.38 -8.11
CA ILE A 74 6.44 -6.08 -7.44
C ILE A 74 5.11 -5.34 -7.38
N LEU A 75 4.43 -5.16 -8.52
CA LEU A 75 3.15 -4.46 -8.56
C LEU A 75 2.13 -5.08 -7.58
N ASN A 76 2.03 -6.40 -7.55
CA ASN A 76 1.09 -7.09 -6.68
C ASN A 76 1.50 -7.03 -5.19
N TYR A 77 2.79 -7.10 -4.86
CA TYR A 77 3.23 -6.90 -3.47
C TYR A 77 2.98 -5.47 -2.99
N GLU A 78 3.21 -4.48 -3.84
CA GLU A 78 2.90 -3.07 -3.55
C GLU A 78 1.40 -2.87 -3.30
N ARG A 79 0.55 -3.47 -4.14
CA ARG A 79 -0.91 -3.49 -3.93
C ARG A 79 -1.30 -4.20 -2.64
N ALA A 80 -0.64 -5.31 -2.31
CA ALA A 80 -0.87 -6.03 -1.05
C ALA A 80 -0.56 -5.14 0.17
N LEU A 81 0.57 -4.41 0.13
CA LEU A 81 1.00 -3.49 1.19
C LEU A 81 0.14 -2.22 1.26
N LEU A 82 -0.45 -1.78 0.15
CA LEU A 82 -1.42 -0.70 0.14
C LEU A 82 -2.67 -1.07 0.95
N LEU A 83 -3.12 -2.32 0.85
CA LEU A 83 -4.26 -2.86 1.58
C LEU A 83 -3.91 -3.23 3.03
N ASN A 84 -2.77 -3.91 3.25
CA ASN A 84 -2.26 -4.28 4.57
C ASN A 84 -0.78 -3.87 4.73
N PRO A 85 -0.51 -2.66 5.24
CA PRO A 85 0.86 -2.18 5.42
C PRO A 85 1.69 -2.99 6.42
N GLY A 86 1.03 -3.75 7.30
CA GLY A 86 1.67 -4.62 8.29
C GLY A 86 2.01 -6.02 7.79
N ASN A 87 1.81 -6.32 6.50
CA ASN A 87 2.20 -7.61 5.92
C ASN A 87 3.73 -7.68 5.74
N GLU A 88 4.42 -8.23 6.74
CA GLU A 88 5.89 -8.36 6.72
C GLU A 88 6.37 -9.30 5.61
N ASP A 89 5.64 -10.36 5.32
CA ASP A 89 5.97 -11.32 4.25
C ASP A 89 5.91 -10.66 2.87
N ALA A 90 4.87 -9.86 2.61
CA ALA A 90 4.76 -9.10 1.35
C ALA A 90 5.89 -8.08 1.21
N ARG A 91 6.31 -7.44 2.30
CA ARG A 91 7.44 -6.50 2.31
C ARG A 91 8.76 -7.20 2.02
N PHE A 92 9.01 -8.32 2.68
CA PHE A 92 10.20 -9.13 2.45
C PHE A 92 10.25 -9.64 0.99
N ASN A 93 9.14 -10.15 0.46
CA ASN A 93 9.11 -10.64 -0.92
C ASN A 93 9.20 -9.52 -1.96
N LEU A 94 8.66 -8.33 -1.67
CA LEU A 94 8.88 -7.13 -2.47
C LEU A 94 10.38 -6.78 -2.52
N ASP A 95 11.05 -6.75 -1.37
CA ASP A 95 12.49 -6.48 -1.31
C ASP A 95 13.29 -7.51 -2.12
N MET A 96 12.92 -8.79 -2.01
CA MET A 96 13.50 -9.87 -2.83
C MET A 96 13.26 -9.67 -4.33
N ALA A 97 12.04 -9.32 -4.74
CA ALA A 97 11.71 -9.03 -6.13
C ALA A 97 12.50 -7.83 -6.68
N ASN A 98 12.66 -6.78 -5.87
CA ASN A 98 13.46 -5.60 -6.21
C ASN A 98 14.96 -5.94 -6.45
N THR A 99 15.47 -7.03 -5.89
CA THR A 99 16.87 -7.44 -6.16
C THR A 99 17.10 -7.85 -7.61
N HIS A 100 16.07 -8.34 -8.31
CA HIS A 100 16.13 -8.75 -9.72
C HIS A 100 16.00 -7.59 -10.70
N ILE A 101 15.63 -6.40 -10.23
CA ILE A 101 15.50 -5.23 -11.10
C ILE A 101 16.87 -4.74 -11.55
N VAL A 102 16.99 -4.51 -12.86
CA VAL A 102 18.23 -4.07 -13.52
C VAL A 102 18.66 -2.71 -13.01
N ASP A 103 17.71 -1.79 -12.86
CA ASP A 103 17.97 -0.43 -12.43
C ASP A 103 18.34 -0.38 -10.94
N LYS A 104 19.60 -0.07 -10.66
CA LYS A 104 20.10 0.22 -9.30
C LYS A 104 20.17 1.73 -9.11
N ILE A 105 19.03 2.31 -8.74
CA ILE A 105 18.87 3.77 -8.58
C ILE A 105 19.00 4.12 -7.10
N ASP A 106 20.10 4.79 -6.75
CA ASP A 106 20.30 5.29 -5.39
C ASP A 106 19.30 6.41 -5.09
N PRO A 107 18.46 6.29 -4.06
CA PRO A 107 17.50 7.33 -3.73
C PRO A 107 18.21 8.60 -3.28
N VAL A 108 17.61 9.77 -3.57
CA VAL A 108 18.09 11.04 -3.01
C VAL A 108 18.20 10.89 -1.50
N GLY A 109 19.36 11.26 -0.95
CA GLY A 109 19.58 11.27 0.49
C GLY A 109 18.47 12.03 1.21
N ARG A 110 17.63 11.31 1.95
CA ARG A 110 16.59 11.88 2.80
C ARG A 110 17.11 12.06 4.21
N PHE A 111 16.58 13.05 4.91
CA PHE A 111 16.90 13.25 6.33
C PHE A 111 16.50 12.02 7.14
N PHE A 112 17.39 11.52 8.01
CA PHE A 112 17.18 10.23 8.68
C PHE A 112 15.88 10.18 9.50
N LEU A 113 15.47 11.29 10.14
CA LEU A 113 14.21 11.32 10.88
C LEU A 113 12.99 11.21 9.95
N SER A 114 13.06 11.71 8.71
CA SER A 114 11.93 11.56 7.79
C SER A 114 11.76 10.11 7.36
N VAL A 115 12.86 9.40 7.11
CA VAL A 115 12.85 7.95 6.85
C VAL A 115 12.28 7.20 8.05
N TRP A 116 12.78 7.47 9.26
CA TRP A 116 12.32 6.79 10.47
C TRP A 116 10.83 7.02 10.75
N ILE A 117 10.34 8.26 10.59
CA ILE A 117 8.92 8.61 10.74
C ILE A 117 8.07 7.89 9.69
N ASP A 118 8.50 7.89 8.42
CA ASP A 118 7.78 7.20 7.34
C ASP A 118 7.70 5.70 7.58
N THR A 119 8.81 5.08 7.99
CA THR A 119 8.88 3.67 8.36
C THR A 119 7.90 3.37 9.49
N MET A 120 7.97 4.09 10.62
CA MET A 120 7.04 3.93 11.74
C MET A 120 5.57 4.07 11.32
N ARG A 121 5.27 5.13 10.56
CA ARG A 121 3.92 5.40 10.07
C ARG A 121 3.41 4.26 9.19
N SER A 122 4.28 3.71 8.32
CA SER A 122 3.92 2.69 7.34
C SER A 122 3.70 1.28 7.89
N TYR A 123 4.02 1.02 9.17
CA TYR A 123 3.75 -0.27 9.80
C TYR A 123 2.27 -0.49 10.12
N LEU A 124 1.53 0.59 10.40
CA LEU A 124 0.10 0.51 10.75
C LEU A 124 -0.76 1.11 9.64
N SER A 125 -1.99 0.61 9.52
CA SER A 125 -2.96 1.17 8.60
C SER A 125 -3.45 2.56 9.06
N SER A 126 -3.93 3.38 8.11
CA SER A 126 -4.56 4.68 8.42
C SER A 126 -5.71 4.54 9.43
N ASN A 127 -6.53 3.48 9.30
CA ASN A 127 -7.62 3.18 10.24
C ASN A 127 -7.11 2.87 11.65
N THR A 128 -6.01 2.10 11.75
CA THR A 128 -5.39 1.77 13.04
C THR A 128 -4.88 3.04 13.72
N TRP A 129 -4.20 3.93 12.98
CA TRP A 129 -3.78 5.23 13.50
C TRP A 129 -4.96 6.10 13.94
N ALA A 130 -6.06 6.12 13.17
CA ALA A 130 -7.27 6.84 13.57
C ALA A 130 -7.86 6.31 14.89
N VAL A 131 -7.92 4.99 15.06
CA VAL A 131 -8.39 4.35 16.31
C VAL A 131 -7.47 4.70 17.48
N ILE A 132 -6.15 4.65 17.30
CA ILE A 132 -5.18 5.09 18.32
C ILE A 132 -5.44 6.55 18.70
N GLY A 133 -5.66 7.41 17.70
CA GLY A 133 -5.97 8.83 17.92
C GLY A 133 -7.24 9.03 18.74
N ILE A 134 -8.31 8.29 18.45
CA ILE A 134 -9.58 8.34 19.19
C ILE A 134 -9.40 7.87 20.63
N ILE A 135 -8.75 6.72 20.84
CA ILE A 135 -8.49 6.17 22.19
C ILE A 135 -7.65 7.16 23.00
N ALA A 136 -6.59 7.70 22.41
CA ALA A 136 -5.74 8.70 23.05
C ALA A 136 -6.57 9.96 23.40
N PHE A 137 -7.43 10.44 22.51
CA PHE A 137 -8.27 11.59 22.80
C PHE A 137 -9.21 11.36 24.01
N PHE A 138 -9.82 10.18 24.15
CA PHE A 138 -10.62 9.85 25.33
C PHE A 138 -9.78 9.74 26.62
N LEU A 139 -8.57 9.17 26.53
CA LEU A 139 -7.63 9.14 27.66
C LEU A 139 -7.20 10.56 28.08
N PHE A 140 -7.03 11.48 27.12
CA PHE A 140 -6.76 12.88 27.40
C PHE A 140 -7.91 13.54 28.17
N ILE A 141 -9.17 13.30 27.79
CA ILE A 141 -10.35 13.76 28.54
C ILE A 141 -10.33 13.20 29.97
N GLY A 142 -9.97 11.93 30.14
CA GLY A 142 -9.78 11.31 31.46
C GLY A 142 -8.68 12.00 32.28
N GLY A 143 -7.55 12.35 31.65
CA GLY A 143 -6.47 13.12 32.28
C GLY A 143 -6.92 14.52 32.73
N CYS A 144 -7.68 15.22 31.89
CA CYS A 144 -8.31 16.50 32.23
C CYS A 144 -9.28 16.36 33.40
N TYR A 145 -10.08 15.30 33.43
CA TYR A 145 -10.97 15.01 34.55
C TYR A 145 -10.19 14.80 35.85
N LEU A 146 -9.13 13.97 35.82
CA LEU A 146 -8.27 13.74 36.97
C LEU A 146 -7.64 15.05 37.49
N TYR A 147 -7.19 15.92 36.59
CA TYR A 147 -6.60 17.21 36.94
C TYR A 147 -7.61 18.17 37.61
N LEU A 148 -8.82 18.26 37.06
CA LEU A 148 -9.82 19.23 37.52
C LEU A 148 -10.56 18.79 38.79
N PHE A 149 -10.96 17.52 38.90
CA PHE A 149 -11.93 17.06 39.91
C PHE A 149 -11.32 16.29 41.08
N THR A 150 -10.07 15.85 40.98
CA THR A 150 -9.42 15.11 42.07
C THR A 150 -8.88 16.04 43.16
N ARG A 151 -8.98 15.65 44.43
CA ARG A 151 -8.38 16.42 45.56
C ARG A 151 -6.90 16.08 45.80
N SER A 152 -6.46 14.88 45.41
CA SER A 152 -5.08 14.40 45.56
C SER A 152 -4.12 15.08 44.56
N VAL A 153 -3.09 15.77 45.08
CA VAL A 153 -2.08 16.50 44.28
C VAL A 153 -1.28 15.57 43.35
N PRO A 154 -0.82 14.38 43.77
CA PRO A 154 -0.18 13.43 42.86
C PRO A 154 -1.04 13.07 41.64
N LEU A 155 -2.33 12.80 41.83
CA LEU A 155 -3.24 12.45 40.74
C LEU A 155 -3.45 13.62 39.77
N LYS A 156 -3.47 14.87 40.26
CA LYS A 156 -3.51 16.04 39.38
C LYS A 156 -2.29 16.16 38.49
N LYS A 157 -1.08 15.93 39.04
CA LYS A 157 0.17 15.96 38.27
C LYS A 157 0.18 14.87 37.21
N ILE A 158 -0.26 13.65 37.56
CA ILE A 158 -0.40 12.54 36.60
C ILE A 158 -1.39 12.92 35.49
N GLY A 159 -2.57 13.45 35.85
CA GLY A 159 -3.57 13.88 34.87
C GLY A 159 -3.06 14.97 33.93
N PHE A 160 -2.32 15.96 34.44
CA PHE A 160 -1.76 17.05 33.63
C PHE A 160 -0.65 16.58 32.69
N PHE A 161 0.42 16.00 33.23
CA PHE A 161 1.56 15.57 32.41
C PHE A 161 1.22 14.38 31.51
N GLY A 162 0.47 13.41 32.03
CA GLY A 162 -0.05 12.29 31.25
C GLY A 162 -1.02 12.77 30.17
N GLY A 163 -1.89 13.73 30.48
CA GLY A 163 -2.79 14.36 29.52
C GLY A 163 -2.03 15.01 28.35
N ILE A 164 -0.97 15.77 28.62
CA ILE A 164 -0.14 16.37 27.56
C ILE A 164 0.47 15.29 26.66
N VAL A 165 1.06 14.25 27.23
CA VAL A 165 1.67 13.15 26.46
C VAL A 165 0.63 12.47 25.58
N VAL A 166 -0.54 12.15 26.14
CA VAL A 166 -1.62 11.48 25.42
C VAL A 166 -2.21 12.39 24.33
N LEU A 167 -2.29 13.70 24.56
CA LEU A 167 -2.71 14.67 23.55
C LEU A 167 -1.73 14.72 22.37
N LEU A 168 -0.42 14.72 22.65
CA LEU A 168 0.60 14.67 21.59
C LEU A 168 0.51 13.38 20.77
N ILE A 169 0.26 12.24 21.43
CA ILE A 169 0.01 10.96 20.75
C ILE A 169 -1.23 11.05 19.86
N ALA A 170 -2.32 11.65 20.36
CA ALA A 170 -3.55 11.83 19.58
C ALA A 170 -3.31 12.68 18.33
N ILE A 171 -2.60 13.81 18.45
CA ILE A 171 -2.27 14.69 17.32
C ILE A 171 -1.39 13.94 16.30
N MET A 172 -0.32 13.29 16.77
CA MET A 172 0.59 12.52 15.92
C MET A 172 -0.16 11.41 15.15
N ALA A 173 -0.99 10.63 15.85
CA ALA A 173 -1.77 9.55 15.25
C ALA A 173 -2.73 10.08 14.16
N ASN A 174 -3.37 11.23 14.39
CA ASN A 174 -4.22 11.86 13.37
C ASN A 174 -3.41 12.36 12.16
N CYS A 175 -2.25 12.98 12.38
CA CYS A 175 -1.36 13.38 11.28
C CYS A 175 -0.89 12.18 10.46
N PHE A 176 -0.57 11.07 11.11
CA PHE A 176 -0.16 9.83 10.44
C PHE A 176 -1.31 9.19 9.66
N ALA A 177 -2.51 9.10 10.25
CA ALA A 177 -3.70 8.60 9.58
C ALA A 177 -4.02 9.42 8.32
N TRP A 178 -4.01 10.75 8.45
CA TRP A 178 -4.29 11.67 7.34
C TRP A 178 -3.27 11.53 6.21
N GLY A 179 -1.97 11.60 6.51
CA GLY A 179 -0.93 11.49 5.49
C GLY A 179 -0.84 10.12 4.82
N LEU A 180 -1.29 9.04 5.48
CA LEU A 180 -1.44 7.73 4.84
C LEU A 180 -2.67 7.68 3.93
N ASN A 181 -3.77 8.31 4.32
CA ASN A 181 -4.98 8.34 3.49
C ASN A 181 -4.76 9.17 2.21
N GLU A 182 -4.05 10.30 2.31
CA GLU A 182 -3.67 11.11 1.16
C GLU A 182 -2.85 10.31 0.13
N LYS A 183 -1.87 9.51 0.58
CA LYS A 183 -1.14 8.60 -0.31
C LYS A 183 -2.04 7.57 -1.00
N LYS A 184 -3.03 7.03 -0.29
CA LYS A 184 -4.00 6.07 -0.87
C LYS A 184 -4.95 6.70 -1.88
N GLU A 185 -5.24 8.00 -1.75
CA GLU A 185 -6.14 8.73 -2.65
C GLU A 185 -5.42 9.22 -3.90
N ILE A 186 -4.19 9.71 -3.78
CA ILE A 186 -3.45 10.27 -4.93
C ILE A 186 -3.00 9.18 -5.92
N ARG A 187 -2.72 7.96 -5.45
CA ARG A 187 -2.30 6.79 -6.27
C ARG A 187 -1.43 7.15 -7.48
N ASN A 188 -0.31 7.81 -7.21
CA ASN A 188 0.60 8.28 -8.24
C ASN A 188 1.88 7.46 -8.36
N GLU A 189 2.00 6.34 -7.65
CA GLU A 189 3.10 5.41 -7.85
C GLU A 189 2.74 4.40 -8.95
N ALA A 190 3.70 4.06 -9.79
CA ALA A 190 3.54 3.13 -10.89
C ALA A 190 4.80 2.27 -11.07
N ILE A 191 4.64 1.10 -11.69
CA ILE A 191 5.72 0.18 -12.04
C ILE A 191 5.89 0.19 -13.56
N VAL A 192 7.12 0.21 -14.06
CA VAL A 192 7.43 0.06 -15.49
C VAL A 192 7.23 -1.40 -15.92
N PHE A 193 6.58 -1.62 -17.06
CA PHE A 193 6.26 -2.95 -17.60
C PHE A 193 6.96 -3.26 -18.93
N ASP A 194 7.39 -2.24 -19.65
CA ASP A 194 8.21 -2.44 -20.84
C ASP A 194 9.59 -2.92 -20.41
N ALA A 195 10.12 -3.95 -21.09
CA ALA A 195 11.46 -4.49 -20.84
C ALA A 195 12.53 -3.38 -20.82
N THR A 196 12.35 -2.36 -21.67
CA THR A 196 13.18 -1.17 -21.70
C THR A 196 12.37 0.01 -22.24
N VAL A 197 12.39 1.15 -21.55
CA VAL A 197 11.73 2.38 -21.98
C VAL A 197 12.66 3.58 -21.84
N SER A 198 12.75 4.38 -22.90
CA SER A 198 13.51 5.62 -22.88
C SER A 198 12.68 6.74 -22.27
N VAL A 199 13.22 7.39 -21.24
CA VAL A 199 12.63 8.58 -20.62
C VAL A 199 13.10 9.82 -21.35
N LYS A 200 12.15 10.61 -21.85
CA LYS A 200 12.37 11.75 -22.75
C LYS A 200 12.28 13.09 -22.03
N SER A 201 12.91 14.12 -22.61
CA SER A 201 12.85 15.50 -22.11
C SER A 201 11.48 16.18 -22.30
N SER A 202 10.65 15.69 -23.23
CA SER A 202 9.35 16.27 -23.57
C SER A 202 8.34 15.18 -23.95
N PRO A 203 7.02 15.44 -23.85
CA PRO A 203 5.96 14.48 -24.17
C PRO A 203 5.77 14.31 -25.69
N ALA A 204 6.83 13.91 -26.38
CA ALA A 204 6.86 13.70 -27.82
C ALA A 204 7.96 12.69 -28.19
N GLU A 205 7.73 11.90 -29.23
CA GLU A 205 8.71 10.91 -29.73
C GLU A 205 10.04 11.55 -30.15
N SER A 206 9.98 12.78 -30.69
CA SER A 206 11.15 13.58 -31.07
C SER A 206 11.91 14.18 -29.87
N GLY A 207 11.41 14.00 -28.65
CA GLY A 207 12.09 14.43 -27.43
C GLY A 207 13.42 13.71 -27.25
N THR A 208 14.40 14.43 -26.71
CA THR A 208 15.73 13.89 -26.42
C THR A 208 15.64 12.82 -25.33
N ASP A 209 16.30 11.69 -25.54
CA ASP A 209 16.42 10.64 -24.54
C ASP A 209 17.32 11.11 -23.39
N LEU A 210 16.82 11.05 -22.16
CA LEU A 210 17.53 11.47 -20.95
C LEU A 210 18.23 10.29 -20.28
N PHE A 211 17.48 9.21 -20.06
CA PHE A 211 17.95 7.96 -19.47
C PHE A 211 16.96 6.84 -19.81
N VAL A 212 17.35 5.60 -19.51
CA VAL A 212 16.58 4.41 -19.82
C VAL A 212 16.14 3.75 -18.51
N LEU A 213 14.90 3.30 -18.46
CA LEU A 213 14.35 2.49 -17.38
C LEU A 213 14.03 1.09 -17.89
N HIS A 214 14.05 0.11 -17.00
CA HIS A 214 13.72 -1.28 -17.26
C HIS A 214 12.46 -1.69 -16.50
N GLU A 215 11.91 -2.84 -16.89
CA GLU A 215 10.75 -3.43 -16.23
C GLU A 215 10.96 -3.58 -14.72
N GLY A 216 9.89 -3.41 -13.96
CA GLY A 216 9.85 -3.48 -12.50
C GLY A 216 10.34 -2.24 -11.78
N THR A 217 10.91 -1.25 -12.48
CA THR A 217 11.32 0.01 -11.85
C THR A 217 10.11 0.82 -11.40
N LYS A 218 10.09 1.17 -10.10
CA LYS A 218 9.06 2.03 -9.52
C LYS A 218 9.31 3.49 -9.87
N VAL A 219 8.25 4.18 -10.31
CA VAL A 219 8.25 5.60 -10.63
C VAL A 219 7.07 6.32 -9.96
N VAL A 220 7.19 7.63 -9.77
CA VAL A 220 6.10 8.49 -9.31
C VAL A 220 5.60 9.31 -10.50
N VAL A 221 4.35 9.14 -10.88
CA VAL A 221 3.66 9.92 -11.92
C VAL A 221 3.33 11.31 -11.38
N LEU A 222 3.84 12.35 -12.03
CA LEU A 222 3.62 13.75 -11.66
C LEU A 222 2.48 14.38 -12.44
N SER A 223 2.41 14.09 -13.73
CA SER A 223 1.40 14.65 -14.63
C SER A 223 1.19 13.73 -15.85
N LYS A 224 0.07 13.91 -16.54
CA LYS A 224 -0.25 13.19 -17.78
C LYS A 224 -0.66 14.18 -18.87
N VAL A 225 -0.07 14.03 -20.05
CA VAL A 225 -0.34 14.85 -21.24
C VAL A 225 -0.53 13.92 -22.44
N GLY A 226 -1.79 13.73 -22.85
CA GLY A 226 -2.14 12.76 -23.88
C GLY A 226 -1.70 11.35 -23.48
N GLU A 227 -0.93 10.71 -24.35
CA GLU A 227 -0.37 9.37 -24.12
C GLU A 227 0.92 9.38 -23.29
N TRP A 228 1.42 10.53 -22.85
CA TRP A 228 2.67 10.64 -22.11
C TRP A 228 2.43 10.90 -20.62
N SER A 229 3.23 10.26 -19.78
CA SER A 229 3.26 10.48 -18.34
C SER A 229 4.60 11.09 -17.96
N GLU A 230 4.56 12.20 -17.22
CA GLU A 230 5.74 12.75 -16.57
C GLU A 230 5.99 11.94 -15.31
N VAL A 231 7.18 11.40 -15.18
CA VAL A 231 7.56 10.54 -14.06
C VAL A 231 8.77 11.10 -13.33
N LYS A 232 8.87 10.74 -12.06
CA LYS A 232 10.02 11.01 -11.19
C LYS A 232 10.51 9.69 -10.61
N ILE A 233 11.82 9.46 -10.68
CA ILE A 233 12.46 8.27 -10.10
C ILE A 233 13.08 8.59 -8.73
N SER A 234 13.59 7.56 -8.04
CA SER A 234 14.06 7.67 -6.65
C SER A 234 15.25 8.62 -6.46
N ASP A 235 16.11 8.80 -7.46
CA ASP A 235 17.23 9.75 -7.47
C ASP A 235 16.80 11.23 -7.72
N GLY A 236 15.51 11.47 -7.93
CA GLY A 236 14.95 12.79 -8.14
C GLY A 236 14.88 13.26 -9.58
N ASN A 237 15.50 12.55 -10.53
CA ASN A 237 15.42 12.82 -11.95
C ASN A 237 13.99 12.65 -12.46
N ARG A 238 13.67 13.42 -13.51
CA ARG A 238 12.33 13.48 -14.10
C ARG A 238 12.42 13.40 -15.60
N GLY A 239 11.35 12.94 -16.20
CA GLY A 239 11.13 13.02 -17.64
C GLY A 239 9.83 12.36 -18.05
N TRP A 240 9.64 12.18 -19.34
CA TRP A 240 8.41 11.70 -19.94
C TRP A 240 8.57 10.30 -20.50
N LEU A 241 7.61 9.43 -20.25
CA LEU A 241 7.53 8.11 -20.88
C LEU A 241 6.11 7.82 -21.38
N PRO A 242 5.93 6.88 -22.31
CA PRO A 242 4.60 6.46 -22.75
C PRO A 242 3.79 5.91 -21.56
N SER A 243 2.56 6.38 -21.39
CA SER A 243 1.70 5.98 -20.26
C SER A 243 1.33 4.49 -20.31
N ALA A 244 1.40 3.87 -21.50
CA ALA A 244 1.19 2.44 -21.67
C ALA A 244 2.34 1.58 -21.13
N ALA A 245 3.54 2.15 -20.95
CA ALA A 245 4.72 1.46 -20.45
C ALA A 245 4.70 1.27 -18.92
N ILE A 246 3.72 1.83 -18.22
CA ILE A 246 3.61 1.80 -16.76
C ILE A 246 2.23 1.33 -16.31
N GLU A 247 2.17 0.65 -15.16
CA GLU A 247 0.92 0.33 -14.48
C GLU A 247 0.88 0.97 -13.09
N ILE A 248 -0.22 1.66 -12.79
CA ILE A 248 -0.43 2.33 -11.50
C ILE A 248 -0.70 1.29 -10.41
N ILE A 249 -0.13 1.51 -9.22
CA ILE A 249 -0.29 0.68 -8.04
C ILE A 249 -1.73 0.75 -7.49
#